data_AF-A0A7T8DV24-F1
#
_entry.id   AF-A0A7T8DV24-F1
#
_cell.length_a   1.000
_cell.length_b   1.000
_cell.length_c   1.000
_cell.angle_alpha   90.00
_cell.angle_beta   90.00
_cell.angle_gamma   90.00
#
_symmetry.space_group_name_H-M   'P 1'
#
loop_
_entity.id
_entity.type
_entity.pdbx_description
1 polymer ?
#
loop_
_entity_poly.entity_id
_entity_poly.type
_entity_poly.pdbx_seq_one_letter_code
_entity_poly.pdbx_strand_id
1 'polypeptide(L)' 'MDKTYMCVYAILLFISLFVIAKNVDALQCETDADCPQIPNLHPIVYRCLNNNCILDRGDLNDRV' A
#
# COMPACT_ATOMS: atom_id res chain seq x y z
N MET A 1 -21.01 -15.92 26.76
CA MET A 1 -20.57 -15.59 25.40
C MET A 1 -20.64 -16.88 24.60
N ASP A 2 -21.58 -16.99 23.67
CA ASP A 2 -21.73 -18.19 22.85
C ASP A 2 -20.46 -18.48 22.06
N LYS A 3 -20.13 -19.78 21.92
CA LYS A 3 -18.97 -20.29 21.17
C LYS A 3 -18.83 -19.62 19.79
N THR A 4 -19.96 -19.28 19.16
CA THR A 4 -20.03 -18.60 17.87
C THR A 4 -19.35 -17.22 17.87
N TYR A 5 -19.57 -16.40 18.90
CA TYR A 5 -18.95 -15.07 18.97
C TYR A 5 -17.43 -15.15 19.13
N MET A 6 -16.94 -16.16 19.85
CA MET A 6 -15.51 -16.41 20.01
C MET A 6 -14.85 -16.83 18.68
N CYS A 7 -15.54 -17.66 17.88
CA CYS A 7 -15.07 -18.04 16.55
C CYS A 7 -15.05 -16.85 15.59
N VAL A 8 -16.10 -16.03 15.55
CA VAL A 8 -16.16 -14.84 14.69
C VAL A 8 -15.06 -13.84 15.06
N TYR A 9 -14.83 -13.64 16.36
CA TYR A 9 -13.76 -12.77 16.84
C TYR A 9 -12.37 -13.23 16.38
N ALA A 10 -12.08 -14.54 16.50
CA ALA A 10 -10.82 -15.09 16.02
C ALA A 10 -10.64 -14.90 14.50
N ILE A 11 -11.68 -15.15 13.71
CA ILE A 11 -11.64 -14.96 12.25
C ILE A 11 -11.37 -13.49 11.89
N LEU A 12 -12.05 -12.55 12.56
CA LEU A 12 -11.83 -11.11 12.35
C LEU A 12 -10.40 -10.69 12.67
N LEU A 13 -9.79 -11.23 13.73
CA LEU A 13 -8.39 -10.97 14.04
C LEU A 13 -7.45 -11.49 12.95
N PHE A 14 -7.67 -12.72 12.45
CA PHE A 14 -6.86 -13.28 11.36
C PHE A 14 -6.98 -12.46 10.08
N ILE A 15 -8.20 -12.03 9.70
CA ILE A 15 -8.43 -11.19 8.53
C ILE A 15 -7.74 -9.83 8.71
N SER A 16 -7.83 -9.22 9.90
CA SER A 16 -7.20 -7.93 10.18
C SER A 16 -5.68 -8.00 10.05
N LEU A 17 -5.06 -9.04 10.61
CA LEU A 17 -3.62 -9.29 10.48
C LEU A 17 -3.21 -9.50 9.03
N PHE A 18 -4.02 -10.25 8.26
CA PHE A 18 -3.76 -10.49 6.84
C PHE A 18 -3.82 -9.19 6.02
N VAL A 19 -4.83 -8.34 6.26
CA VAL A 19 -4.94 -7.03 5.60
C VAL A 19 -3.72 -6.16 5.92
N ILE A 20 -3.24 -6.13 7.17
CA ILE A 20 -2.04 -5.37 7.53
C ILE A 20 -0.81 -5.91 6.79
N ALA A 21 -0.59 -7.22 6.78
CA ALA A 21 0.53 -7.84 6.08
C ALA A 21 0.52 -7.51 4.58
N LYS A 22 -0.65 -7.61 3.92
CA LYS A 22 -0.79 -7.26 2.49
C LYS A 22 -0.58 -5.78 2.20
N ASN A 23 -0.94 -4.88 3.13
CA ASN A 23 -0.66 -3.45 2.97
C ASN A 23 0.84 -3.14 3.17
N VAL A 24 1.54 -3.88 4.03
CA VAL A 24 3.01 -3.78 4.16
C VAL A 24 3.69 -4.29 2.89
N ASP A 25 3.21 -5.40 2.31
CA ASP A 25 3.69 -5.90 1.01
C ASP A 25 3.40 -4.92 -0.14
N ALA A 26 2.28 -4.18 -0.09
CA ALA A 26 1.92 -3.19 -1.11
C ALA A 26 2.83 -1.96 -1.12
N LEU A 27 3.64 -1.77 -0.06
CA LEU A 27 4.73 -0.80 -0.08
C LEU A 27 5.94 -1.35 -0.84
N GLN A 28 6.07 -2.69 -0.90
CA GLN A 28 7.20 -3.34 -1.51
C GLN A 28 7.08 -3.33 -3.04
N CYS A 29 8.13 -2.87 -3.71
CA CYS A 29 8.15 -2.75 -5.17
C CYS A 29 9.47 -3.28 -5.74
N GLU A 30 9.46 -3.69 -7.01
CA GLU A 30 10.67 -4.01 -7.78
C GLU A 30 10.94 -2.92 -8.83
N THR A 31 9.86 -2.37 -9.40
CA THR A 31 9.87 -1.34 -10.43
C THR A 31 8.86 -0.23 -10.12
N ASP A 32 9.02 0.93 -10.76
CA ASP A 32 8.06 2.06 -10.62
C ASP A 32 6.63 1.69 -11.06
N ALA A 33 6.48 0.69 -11.94
CA ALA A 33 5.18 0.22 -12.41
C ALA A 33 4.39 -0.55 -11.35
N ASP A 34 5.07 -1.11 -10.35
CA ASP A 34 4.45 -1.81 -9.21
C ASP A 34 3.81 -0.82 -8.22
N CYS A 35 4.24 0.44 -8.27
CA CYS A 35 3.72 1.48 -7.39
C CYS A 35 2.37 2.01 -7.90
N PRO A 36 1.46 2.40 -6.98
CA PRO A 36 0.17 2.92 -7.34
C PRO A 36 0.32 4.22 -8.14
N GLN A 37 0.00 4.15 -9.43
CA GLN A 37 -0.11 5.32 -10.28
C GLN A 37 -1.48 5.95 -10.04
N ILE A 38 -1.49 7.19 -9.53
CA ILE A 38 -2.73 7.92 -9.25
C ILE A 38 -2.94 8.93 -10.40
N PRO A 39 -3.68 8.58 -11.46
CA PRO A 39 -3.76 9.38 -12.69
C PRO A 39 -4.37 10.78 -12.51
N ASN A 40 -5.13 11.00 -11.43
CA ASN A 40 -5.80 12.27 -11.15
C ASN A 40 -5.05 13.16 -10.14
N LEU A 41 -3.91 12.70 -9.62
CA LEU A 41 -3.09 13.44 -8.65
C LEU A 41 -1.79 13.92 -9.29
N HIS A 42 -1.80 14.26 -10.59
CA HIS A 42 -0.64 14.90 -11.24
C HIS A 42 -0.25 16.13 -10.41
N PRO A 43 0.97 16.17 -9.81
CA PRO A 43 2.23 15.57 -10.26
C PRO A 43 2.82 14.54 -9.28
N ILE A 44 1.96 13.85 -8.51
CA ILE A 44 2.37 12.87 -7.51
C ILE A 44 2.71 11.56 -8.23
N VAL A 45 4.01 11.33 -8.40
CA VAL A 45 4.56 10.07 -8.93
C VAL A 45 5.15 9.29 -7.76
N TYR A 46 4.76 8.04 -7.61
CA TYR A 46 5.44 7.12 -6.72
C TYR A 46 6.57 6.43 -7.48
N ARG A 47 7.78 6.48 -6.93
CA ARG A 47 8.94 5.75 -7.45
C ARG A 47 9.29 4.61 -6.52
N CYS A 48 9.77 3.52 -7.10
CA CYS A 48 10.31 2.41 -6.35
C CYS A 48 11.75 2.72 -5.93
N LEU A 49 11.93 3.07 -4.66
CA LEU A 49 13.25 3.33 -4.08
C LEU A 49 13.49 2.36 -2.94
N ASN A 50 14.59 1.61 -3.02
CA ASN A 50 15.00 0.65 -2.00
C ASN A 50 13.89 -0.36 -1.68
N ASN A 51 13.25 -0.88 -2.74
CA ASN A 51 12.08 -1.74 -2.68
C ASN A 51 10.87 -1.14 -1.96
N ASN A 52 10.77 0.19 -1.84
CA ASN A 52 9.59 0.86 -1.29
C ASN A 52 9.03 1.90 -2.25
N CYS A 53 7.71 1.99 -2.37
CA CYS A 53 7.04 3.07 -3.09
C CYS A 53 7.13 4.37 -2.31
N ILE A 54 7.95 5.31 -2.81
CA ILE A 54 8.20 6.61 -2.20
C ILE A 54 7.62 7.69 -3.11
N LEU A 55 6.98 8.69 -2.51
CA LEU A 55 6.42 9.81 -3.24
C LEU A 55 7.57 10.73 -3.73
N ASP A 56 7.80 10.75 -5.04
CA ASP A 56 8.77 11.62 -5.67
C ASP A 56 8.07 12.90 -6.14
N ARG A 57 8.40 14.03 -5.50
CA ARG A 57 7.90 15.37 -5.91
C ARG A 57 8.76 16.00 -7.02
N GLY A 58 9.74 15.26 -7.57
CA GLY A 58 10.75 15.76 -8.51
C GLY A 58 10.25 16.04 -9.93
N ASP A 59 9.09 15.48 -10.32
CA ASP A 59 8.47 15.72 -11.65
C ASP A 59 7.72 17.07 -11.75
N LEU A 60 7.87 17.98 -10.78
CA LEU A 60 7.27 19.32 -10.85
C LEU A 60 8.18 20.36 -11.52
N ASN A 61 9.49 20.12 -11.64
CA ASN A 61 10.45 21.16 -12.03
C ASN A 61 10.97 21.06 -13.48
N ASP A 62 10.51 20.08 -14.26
CA ASP A 62 10.92 19.88 -15.68
C ASP A 62 9.82 20.32 -16.68
N ARG A 63 8.74 20.96 -16.20
CA ARG A 63 7.70 21.60 -17.03
C ARG A 63 7.60 23.11 -16.81
N VAL A 64 8.73 23.79 -16.64
CA VAL A 64 8.86 25.26 -16.75
C VAL A 64 9.91 25.59 -17.77
#